data_AF-A0A4Q7DLM9-F1
#
_entry.id   AF-A0A4Q7DLM9-F1
#
_cell.length_a   1.000
_cell.length_b   1.000
_cell.length_c   1.000
_cell.angle_alpha   90.00
_cell.angle_beta   90.00
_cell.angle_gamma   90.00
#
_symmetry.space_group_name_H-M   'P 1'
#
loop_
_entity.id
_entity.type
_entity.pdbx_description
1 polymer ?
#
loop_
_entity_poly.entity_id
_entity_poly.type
_entity_poly.pdbx_seq_one_letter_code
_entity_poly.pdbx_strand_id
1 'polypeptide(L)'
;MFEKMHYNYGISSSVQKNYWTLFYINGNKIKRGDYYNPSDGTSVCTEKELAMKKSYSEYQERFLLGVGGYDSRGFFVTYGETKKYGFIDTTGTATGFKSSLVINKALSELIEKNELLYFWYTDIGDRYKINFTQENFKFIRNLNFLANEFIAVAVKNFSNYYTVITLSRFENQITGCGISCSDSIETALNNALVENKLIEWQNFKNNASKFYDYTSKHIVEISQFIDLKFNLEKSYTCNTKVDFLGDKDIILREDILTPEIILLNNRLGKSKTIKIVSKYFLNCIPSKEFIELSKGQGILQDININLKDFQVDCFIV
;
A
#
# COMPACT_ATOMS: atom_id res chain seq x y z
N MET A 1 7.04 -23.08 -7.45
CA MET A 1 6.07 -22.93 -8.54
C MET A 1 6.21 -21.49 -9.02
N PHE A 2 6.67 -21.27 -10.24
CA PHE A 2 7.05 -19.93 -10.72
C PHE A 2 5.79 -19.10 -11.01
N GLU A 3 5.62 -17.97 -10.34
CA GLU A 3 4.59 -17.00 -10.72
C GLU A 3 4.85 -16.49 -12.14
N LYS A 4 3.79 -16.47 -12.95
CA LYS A 4 3.77 -15.90 -14.29
C LYS A 4 4.05 -14.40 -14.17
N MET A 5 5.09 -13.90 -14.85
CA MET A 5 5.28 -12.46 -15.03
C MET A 5 4.01 -11.85 -15.65
N HIS A 6 3.44 -10.83 -15.01
CA HIS A 6 2.32 -10.06 -15.53
C HIS A 6 2.76 -9.28 -16.77
N TYR A 7 2.44 -9.77 -17.96
CA TYR A 7 2.90 -9.17 -19.23
C TYR A 7 1.96 -8.12 -19.83
N ASN A 8 0.73 -7.96 -19.34
CA ASN A 8 -0.26 -7.11 -20.02
C ASN A 8 -0.97 -6.19 -19.03
N TYR A 9 -0.52 -4.95 -18.91
CA TYR A 9 -1.34 -3.90 -18.32
C TYR A 9 -2.45 -3.51 -19.30
N GLY A 10 -3.69 -3.36 -18.81
CA GLY A 10 -4.84 -3.01 -19.62
C GLY A 10 -4.83 -1.54 -20.04
N ILE A 11 -4.22 -1.18 -21.18
CA ILE A 11 -4.27 0.20 -21.68
C ILE A 11 -5.71 0.53 -22.10
N SER A 12 -6.45 1.29 -21.29
CA SER A 12 -7.69 1.93 -21.75
C SER A 12 -7.34 3.24 -22.46
N SER A 13 -7.91 3.47 -23.64
CA SER A 13 -7.79 4.74 -24.37
C SER A 13 -8.44 5.92 -23.63
N SER A 14 -9.19 5.66 -22.55
CA SER A 14 -9.91 6.67 -21.78
C SER A 14 -9.05 7.37 -20.72
N VAL A 15 -8.00 6.71 -20.18
CA VAL A 15 -7.10 7.36 -19.21
C VAL A 15 -6.21 8.38 -19.91
N GLN A 16 -5.60 8.03 -21.05
CA GLN A 16 -4.80 8.98 -21.84
C GLN A 16 -5.60 10.15 -22.44
N LYS A 17 -6.93 10.00 -22.59
CA LYS A 17 -7.81 11.05 -23.11
C LYS A 17 -8.29 12.06 -22.05
N ASN A 18 -8.18 11.73 -20.77
CA ASN A 18 -8.56 12.60 -19.66
C ASN A 18 -7.34 13.33 -19.07
N TYR A 19 -7.59 14.29 -18.17
CA TYR A 19 -6.59 15.11 -17.45
C TYR A 19 -5.47 14.34 -16.74
N TRP A 20 -5.48 13.00 -16.71
CA TRP A 20 -4.56 12.15 -15.96
C TRP A 20 -3.67 11.33 -16.91
N THR A 21 -2.36 11.57 -16.82
CA THR A 21 -1.31 10.77 -17.44
C THR A 21 -0.96 9.57 -16.59
N LEU A 22 -0.99 8.40 -17.22
CA LEU A 22 -0.46 7.15 -16.68
C LEU A 22 0.95 6.90 -17.24
N PHE A 23 1.86 6.43 -16.38
CA PHE A 23 3.20 6.04 -16.81
C PHE A 23 3.68 4.74 -16.15
N TYR A 24 4.36 3.90 -16.94
CA TYR A 24 4.87 2.60 -16.54
C TYR A 24 6.31 2.42 -16.99
N ILE A 25 7.15 1.87 -16.12
CA ILE A 25 8.50 1.40 -16.41
C ILE A 25 8.62 -0.05 -15.95
N ASN A 26 9.35 -0.86 -16.72
CA ASN A 26 9.86 -2.15 -16.27
C ASN A 26 11.38 -2.16 -16.47
N GLY A 27 12.12 -2.34 -15.39
CA GLY A 27 13.58 -2.40 -15.44
C GLY A 27 14.14 -3.77 -15.06
N ASN A 28 15.39 -3.76 -14.60
CA ASN A 28 16.10 -4.99 -14.27
C ASN A 28 15.66 -5.55 -12.90
N LYS A 29 15.59 -6.87 -12.82
CA LYS A 29 15.40 -7.63 -11.57
C LYS A 29 16.75 -8.15 -11.07
N ILE A 30 16.92 -8.19 -9.75
CA ILE A 30 18.05 -8.78 -9.05
C ILE A 30 17.54 -10.04 -8.34
N LYS A 31 18.23 -11.16 -8.53
CA LYS A 31 17.94 -12.42 -7.84
C LYS A 31 18.69 -12.47 -6.51
N ARG A 32 18.00 -12.80 -5.43
CA ARG A 32 18.58 -13.07 -4.10
C ARG A 32 17.95 -14.32 -3.50
N GLY A 33 18.74 -15.38 -3.35
CA GLY A 33 18.21 -16.69 -2.97
C GLY A 33 17.14 -17.14 -3.95
N ASP A 34 15.96 -17.46 -3.44
CA ASP A 34 14.80 -17.88 -4.23
C ASP A 34 13.90 -16.72 -4.69
N TYR A 35 14.24 -15.47 -4.35
CA TYR A 35 13.42 -14.29 -4.61
C TYR A 35 14.01 -13.42 -5.73
N TYR A 36 13.12 -12.77 -6.48
CA TYR A 36 13.44 -11.64 -7.36
C TYR A 36 12.76 -10.41 -6.81
N ASN A 37 13.46 -9.28 -6.71
CA ASN A 37 12.79 -8.02 -6.40
C ASN A 37 11.83 -7.62 -7.54
N PRO A 38 10.74 -6.91 -7.22
CA PRO A 38 9.94 -6.21 -8.23
C PRO A 38 10.81 -5.26 -9.05
N SER A 39 10.47 -5.03 -10.32
CA SER A 39 11.24 -4.16 -11.23
C SER A 39 10.39 -3.16 -11.99
N ASP A 40 9.08 -3.25 -11.82
CA ASP A 40 8.13 -2.31 -12.38
C ASP A 40 8.08 -1.03 -11.56
N GLY A 41 7.54 0.04 -12.15
CA GLY A 41 7.16 1.26 -11.46
C GLY A 41 5.99 1.88 -12.20
N THR A 42 4.98 2.34 -11.48
CA THR A 42 3.70 2.79 -12.03
C THR A 42 3.22 4.07 -11.36
N SER A 43 2.55 4.93 -12.13
CA SER A 43 1.94 6.13 -11.55
C SER A 43 0.79 6.66 -12.40
N VAL A 44 -0.10 7.40 -11.74
CA VAL A 44 -1.17 8.19 -12.33
C VAL A 44 -1.05 9.62 -11.79
N CYS A 45 -0.88 10.61 -12.67
CA CYS A 45 -0.75 12.03 -12.32
C CYS A 45 -1.35 12.93 -13.39
N THR A 46 -1.74 14.15 -13.07
CA THR A 46 -2.25 15.10 -14.08
C THR A 46 -1.16 15.56 -15.06
N GLU A 47 0.09 15.62 -14.60
CA GLU A 47 1.24 16.03 -15.39
C GLU A 47 2.08 14.84 -15.83
N LYS A 48 2.38 14.77 -17.14
CA LYS A 48 3.19 13.70 -17.73
C LYS A 48 4.58 13.60 -17.11
N GLU A 49 5.28 14.73 -16.94
CA GLU A 49 6.62 14.74 -16.36
C GLU A 49 6.62 14.22 -14.92
N LEU A 50 5.59 14.59 -14.15
CA LEU A 50 5.42 14.10 -12.78
C LEU A 50 5.15 12.59 -12.75
N ALA A 51 4.30 12.08 -13.63
CA ALA A 51 4.07 10.64 -13.75
C ALA A 51 5.38 9.89 -14.07
N MET A 52 6.16 10.39 -15.03
CA MET A 52 7.47 9.81 -15.37
C MET A 52 8.42 9.77 -14.16
N LYS A 53 8.51 10.88 -13.41
CA LYS A 53 9.36 10.97 -12.22
C LYS A 53 8.91 10.01 -11.12
N LYS A 54 7.61 9.89 -10.86
CA LYS A 54 7.07 8.98 -9.84
C LYS A 54 7.33 7.51 -10.18
N SER A 55 7.03 7.07 -11.40
CA SER A 55 7.29 5.68 -11.79
C SER A 55 8.77 5.35 -11.79
N TYR A 56 9.64 6.30 -12.19
CA TYR A 56 11.09 6.09 -12.11
C TYR A 56 11.59 6.04 -10.66
N SER A 57 11.04 6.88 -9.77
CA SER A 57 11.34 6.84 -8.33
C SER A 57 10.99 5.49 -7.72
N GLU A 58 9.81 4.94 -8.04
CA GLU A 58 9.39 3.62 -7.57
C GLU A 58 10.27 2.49 -8.14
N TYR A 59 10.64 2.56 -9.42
CA TYR A 59 11.63 1.64 -9.99
C TYR A 59 12.97 1.70 -9.22
N GLN A 60 13.47 2.89 -8.89
CA GLN A 60 14.71 3.05 -8.13
C GLN A 60 14.59 2.45 -6.73
N GLU A 61 13.46 2.66 -6.04
CA GLU A 61 13.16 2.06 -4.73
C GLU A 61 13.33 0.53 -4.81
N ARG A 62 12.65 -0.10 -5.76
CA ARG A 62 12.64 -1.55 -5.92
C ARG A 62 13.98 -2.11 -6.35
N PHE A 63 14.65 -1.48 -7.30
CA PHE A 63 15.98 -1.88 -7.77
C PHE A 63 17.02 -1.81 -6.64
N LEU A 64 17.07 -0.70 -5.92
CA LEU A 64 18.05 -0.50 -4.85
C LEU A 64 17.76 -1.37 -3.62
N LEU A 65 16.50 -1.71 -3.35
CA LEU A 65 16.18 -2.72 -2.34
C LEU A 65 16.75 -4.10 -2.71
N GLY A 66 16.71 -4.48 -3.99
CA GLY A 66 17.36 -5.70 -4.49
C GLY A 66 18.90 -5.68 -4.37
N VAL A 67 19.52 -4.50 -4.47
CA VAL A 67 20.96 -4.32 -4.17
C VAL A 67 21.23 -4.49 -2.68
N GLY A 68 20.37 -3.89 -1.85
CA GLY A 68 20.41 -3.94 -0.40
C GLY A 68 21.28 -2.86 0.26
N GLY A 69 21.28 -2.89 1.59
CA GLY A 69 22.04 -2.00 2.47
C GLY A 69 22.40 -2.69 3.78
N TYR A 70 22.93 -1.95 4.75
CA TYR A 70 23.30 -2.48 6.06
C TYR A 70 22.66 -1.63 7.15
N ASP A 71 22.24 -2.30 8.22
CA ASP A 71 21.82 -1.59 9.43
C ASP A 71 23.03 -1.13 10.26
N SER A 72 22.73 -0.42 11.36
CA SER A 72 23.73 0.14 12.28
C SER A 72 24.69 -0.90 12.89
N ARG A 73 24.31 -2.18 12.87
CA ARG A 73 25.08 -3.31 13.43
C ARG A 73 25.75 -4.15 12.34
N GLY A 74 25.67 -3.72 11.08
CA GLY A 74 26.26 -4.44 9.94
C GLY A 74 25.43 -5.62 9.45
N PHE A 75 24.17 -5.77 9.85
CA PHE A 75 23.30 -6.79 9.27
C PHE A 75 22.83 -6.34 7.89
N PHE A 76 22.98 -7.21 6.90
CA PHE A 76 22.58 -6.93 5.52
C PHE A 76 21.06 -7.01 5.36
N VAL A 77 20.47 -5.97 4.76
CA VAL A 77 19.03 -5.83 4.55
C VAL A 77 18.77 -5.71 3.05
N THR A 78 17.89 -6.57 2.52
CA THR A 78 17.45 -6.61 1.12
C THR A 78 16.07 -7.26 1.03
N TYR A 79 15.49 -7.32 -0.17
CA TYR A 79 14.23 -8.00 -0.44
C TYR A 79 14.31 -9.51 -0.13
N GLY A 80 13.28 -10.06 0.51
CA GLY A 80 13.17 -11.49 0.85
C GLY A 80 13.18 -11.77 2.36
N GLU A 81 13.33 -13.04 2.72
CA GLU A 81 13.31 -13.49 4.12
C GLU A 81 14.60 -13.10 4.85
N THR A 82 14.44 -12.58 6.07
CA THR A 82 15.53 -12.26 6.98
C THR A 82 15.26 -12.81 8.38
N LYS A 83 16.29 -13.37 9.02
CA LYS A 83 16.17 -13.88 10.40
C LYS A 83 15.80 -12.81 11.42
N LYS A 84 16.15 -11.54 11.14
CA LYS A 84 16.02 -10.42 12.08
C LYS A 84 14.73 -9.62 11.91
N TYR A 85 14.25 -9.49 10.69
CA TYR A 85 13.13 -8.60 10.33
C TYR A 85 12.02 -9.35 9.57
N GLY A 86 12.00 -10.70 9.64
CA GLY A 86 11.10 -11.56 8.88
C GLY A 86 11.18 -11.30 7.37
N PHE A 87 10.05 -11.41 6.69
CA PHE A 87 9.98 -11.12 5.26
C PHE A 87 10.03 -9.61 5.00
N ILE A 88 10.84 -9.21 4.02
CA ILE A 88 11.02 -7.83 3.59
C ILE A 88 10.57 -7.70 2.14
N ASP A 89 9.55 -6.89 1.89
CA ASP A 89 9.17 -6.45 0.54
C ASP A 89 9.51 -4.97 0.32
N THR A 90 8.81 -4.29 -0.60
CA THR A 90 8.98 -2.87 -0.92
C THR A 90 8.45 -1.91 0.15
N THR A 91 7.59 -2.35 1.06
CA THR A 91 6.92 -1.56 2.11
C THR A 91 7.91 -0.70 2.89
N GLY A 92 7.71 0.60 2.95
CA GLY A 92 8.60 1.51 3.65
C GLY A 92 9.92 1.73 2.91
N THR A 93 9.89 1.66 1.58
CA THR A 93 11.01 2.07 0.72
C THR A 93 10.66 3.41 0.08
N ALA A 94 11.59 4.36 0.11
CA ALA A 94 11.35 5.68 -0.48
C ALA A 94 12.62 6.23 -1.11
N THR A 95 12.46 6.89 -2.26
CA THR A 95 13.51 7.66 -2.93
C THR A 95 13.16 9.14 -2.99
N GLY A 96 14.13 10.02 -2.77
CA GLY A 96 13.95 11.46 -2.95
C GLY A 96 15.20 12.28 -2.63
N PHE A 97 15.06 13.60 -2.65
CA PHE A 97 16.19 14.54 -2.47
C PHE A 97 16.22 15.19 -1.07
N LYS A 98 15.10 15.18 -0.34
CA LYS A 98 14.98 15.77 1.00
C LYS A 98 14.72 14.68 2.03
N SER A 99 15.66 14.48 2.96
CA SER A 99 15.64 13.35 3.90
C SER A 99 14.35 13.25 4.70
N SER A 100 13.81 14.36 5.22
CA SER A 100 12.57 14.33 6.00
C SER A 100 11.37 13.84 5.20
N LEU A 101 11.23 14.24 3.93
CA LEU A 101 10.15 13.77 3.06
C LEU A 101 10.31 12.28 2.72
N VAL A 102 11.54 11.83 2.51
CA VAL A 102 11.84 10.42 2.22
C VAL A 102 11.54 9.54 3.44
N ILE A 103 11.93 9.98 4.63
CA ILE A 103 11.65 9.28 5.90
C ILE A 103 10.15 9.25 6.16
N ASN A 104 9.45 10.38 6.04
CA ASN A 104 8.01 10.43 6.26
C ASN A 104 7.25 9.54 5.26
N LYS A 105 7.61 9.54 3.96
CA LYS A 105 7.00 8.65 2.97
C LYS A 105 7.19 7.18 3.37
N ALA A 106 8.42 6.76 3.66
CA ALA A 106 8.71 5.38 4.04
C ALA A 106 8.02 4.96 5.36
N LEU A 107 7.94 5.87 6.34
CA LEU A 107 7.31 5.57 7.61
C LEU A 107 5.78 5.50 7.48
N SER A 108 5.18 6.42 6.71
CA SER A 108 3.76 6.37 6.36
C SER A 108 3.39 5.05 5.70
N GLU A 109 4.15 4.59 4.71
CA GLU A 109 3.90 3.31 4.02
C GLU A 109 4.06 2.10 4.97
N LEU A 110 5.03 2.14 5.89
CA LEU A 110 5.17 1.09 6.90
C LEU A 110 3.96 1.06 7.85
N ILE A 111 3.52 2.22 8.34
CA ILE A 111 2.32 2.33 9.21
C ILE A 111 1.10 1.83 8.45
N GLU A 112 0.92 2.26 7.20
CA GLU A 112 -0.19 1.90 6.33
C GLU A 112 -0.41 0.39 6.24
N LYS A 113 0.65 -0.40 5.95
CA LYS A 113 0.53 -1.86 5.84
C LYS A 113 0.24 -2.54 7.18
N ASN A 114 0.67 -1.94 8.28
CA ASN A 114 0.42 -2.48 9.62
C ASN A 114 -0.98 -2.10 10.13
N GLU A 115 -1.49 -0.92 9.78
CA GLU A 115 -2.89 -0.55 9.96
C GLU A 115 -3.81 -1.48 9.16
N LEU A 116 -3.40 -1.86 7.95
CA LEU A 116 -4.11 -2.85 7.14
C LEU A 116 -4.12 -4.24 7.80
N LEU A 117 -2.99 -4.69 8.36
CA LEU A 117 -2.94 -5.94 9.14
C LEU A 117 -3.98 -5.93 10.27
N TYR A 118 -3.99 -4.86 11.08
CA TYR A 118 -4.93 -4.72 12.20
C TYR A 118 -6.37 -4.69 11.72
N PHE A 119 -6.66 -3.91 10.69
CA PHE A 119 -8.00 -3.81 10.13
C PHE A 119 -8.51 -5.16 9.61
N TRP A 120 -7.67 -5.89 8.87
CA TRP A 120 -8.08 -7.11 8.17
C TRP A 120 -8.25 -8.29 9.12
N TYR A 121 -7.29 -8.49 10.03
CA TYR A 121 -7.20 -9.70 10.85
C TYR A 121 -7.59 -9.50 12.32
N THR A 122 -8.09 -8.33 12.69
CA THR A 122 -8.62 -8.08 14.03
C THR A 122 -9.87 -7.22 13.96
N ASP A 123 -10.55 -7.04 15.09
CA ASP A 123 -11.60 -6.04 15.28
C ASP A 123 -11.18 -4.93 16.26
N ILE A 124 -9.86 -4.81 16.50
CA ILE A 124 -9.25 -3.84 17.42
C ILE A 124 -9.11 -2.49 16.73
N GLY A 125 -9.24 -1.41 17.51
CA GLY A 125 -8.85 -0.07 17.09
C GLY A 125 -9.98 0.87 16.69
N ASP A 126 -9.63 2.14 16.49
CA ASP A 126 -10.56 3.13 15.97
C ASP A 126 -10.74 2.99 14.46
N ARG A 127 -12.01 2.86 14.05
CA ARG A 127 -12.42 2.65 12.66
C ARG A 127 -13.62 3.51 12.34
N TYR A 128 -13.61 4.15 11.19
CA TYR A 128 -14.69 5.02 10.74
C TYR A 128 -15.06 4.71 9.30
N LYS A 129 -16.31 4.38 9.04
CA LYS A 129 -16.82 4.31 7.67
C LYS A 129 -16.86 5.72 7.09
N ILE A 130 -16.23 5.92 5.94
CA ILE A 130 -16.23 7.23 5.28
C ILE A 130 -17.49 7.37 4.42
N ASN A 131 -18.26 8.41 4.69
CA ASN A 131 -19.38 8.83 3.88
C ASN A 131 -18.89 9.83 2.82
N PHE A 132 -18.93 9.41 1.56
CA PHE A 132 -18.50 10.23 0.43
C PHE A 132 -19.43 11.43 0.24
N THR A 133 -18.82 12.62 0.09
CA THR A 133 -19.52 13.86 -0.29
C THR A 133 -19.63 14.02 -1.81
N GLN A 134 -20.39 15.02 -2.26
CA GLN A 134 -20.48 15.36 -3.68
C GLN A 134 -19.12 15.72 -4.30
N GLU A 135 -18.24 16.39 -3.56
CA GLU A 135 -16.89 16.71 -4.02
C GLU A 135 -16.02 15.45 -4.15
N ASN A 136 -16.17 14.49 -3.24
CA ASN A 136 -15.48 13.20 -3.40
C ASN A 136 -15.97 12.46 -4.65
N PHE A 137 -17.28 12.42 -4.90
CA PHE A 137 -17.81 11.81 -6.12
C PHE A 137 -17.37 12.57 -7.38
N LYS A 138 -17.21 13.88 -7.33
CA LYS A 138 -16.64 14.67 -8.44
C LYS A 138 -15.18 14.28 -8.70
N PHE A 139 -14.39 14.11 -7.64
CA PHE A 139 -13.01 13.63 -7.75
C PHE A 139 -12.94 12.21 -8.36
N ILE A 140 -13.78 11.28 -7.88
CA ILE A 140 -13.90 9.92 -8.43
C ILE A 140 -14.27 9.94 -9.91
N ARG A 141 -15.25 10.77 -10.31
CA ARG A 141 -15.62 10.95 -11.73
C ARG A 141 -14.44 11.45 -12.56
N ASN A 142 -13.64 12.38 -12.03
CA ASN A 142 -12.45 12.90 -12.72
C ASN A 142 -11.34 11.84 -12.88
N LEU A 143 -11.24 10.87 -11.96
CA LEU A 143 -10.35 9.71 -12.07
C LEU A 143 -10.84 8.66 -13.09
N ASN A 144 -12.09 8.78 -13.55
CA ASN A 144 -12.66 7.97 -14.62
C ASN A 144 -12.60 6.46 -14.31
N PHE A 145 -13.07 6.08 -13.12
CA PHE A 145 -13.22 4.68 -12.73
C PHE A 145 -14.19 3.93 -13.64
N LEU A 146 -13.99 2.63 -13.76
CA LEU A 146 -14.99 1.73 -14.35
C LEU A 146 -15.99 1.27 -13.29
N ALA A 147 -15.51 1.12 -12.05
CA ALA A 147 -16.31 0.86 -10.88
C ALA A 147 -17.51 1.81 -10.75
N ASN A 148 -18.63 1.27 -10.28
CA ASN A 148 -19.84 2.01 -9.96
C ASN A 148 -20.09 2.15 -8.44
N GLU A 149 -19.37 1.37 -7.63
CA GLU A 149 -19.48 1.39 -6.17
C GLU A 149 -18.12 1.64 -5.52
N PHE A 150 -18.13 2.42 -4.44
CA PHE A 150 -16.93 2.82 -3.70
C PHE A 150 -17.18 2.71 -2.20
N ILE A 151 -16.22 2.11 -1.50
CA ILE A 151 -16.26 1.94 -0.05
C ILE A 151 -14.93 2.45 0.50
N ALA A 152 -14.97 3.18 1.61
CA ALA A 152 -13.77 3.66 2.28
C ALA A 152 -13.91 3.63 3.81
N VAL A 153 -12.82 3.32 4.48
CA VAL A 153 -12.70 3.28 5.95
C VAL A 153 -11.44 4.02 6.36
N ALA A 154 -11.52 4.84 7.40
CA ALA A 154 -10.37 5.41 8.10
C ALA A 154 -10.05 4.59 9.35
N VAL A 155 -8.77 4.33 9.59
CA VAL A 155 -8.24 3.66 10.78
C VAL A 155 -7.07 4.44 11.36
N LYS A 156 -6.86 4.33 12.67
CA LYS A 156 -5.76 5.00 13.38
C LYS A 156 -5.44 4.28 14.68
N ASN A 157 -4.33 3.54 14.71
CA ASN A 157 -3.91 2.72 15.83
C ASN A 157 -2.47 2.98 16.27
N PHE A 158 -1.58 3.31 15.33
CA PHE A 158 -0.14 3.31 15.59
C PHE A 158 0.52 4.68 15.60
N SER A 159 -0.16 5.71 15.12
CA SER A 159 0.41 7.05 15.07
C SER A 159 -0.63 8.15 15.19
N ASN A 160 -0.18 9.40 15.21
CA ASN A 160 -1.05 10.56 15.04
C ASN A 160 -1.72 10.66 13.66
N TYR A 161 -1.25 9.93 12.65
CA TYR A 161 -1.78 9.96 11.28
C TYR A 161 -2.97 9.00 11.10
N TYR A 162 -3.81 9.28 10.10
CA TYR A 162 -4.90 8.40 9.69
C TYR A 162 -4.49 7.59 8.47
N THR A 163 -4.86 6.31 8.47
CA THR A 163 -4.77 5.45 7.29
C THR A 163 -6.16 5.24 6.71
N VAL A 164 -6.35 5.56 5.43
CA VAL A 164 -7.61 5.33 4.72
C VAL A 164 -7.44 4.16 3.77
N ILE A 165 -8.37 3.21 3.85
CA ILE A 165 -8.47 2.03 2.98
C ILE A 165 -9.68 2.23 2.07
N THR A 166 -9.51 2.08 0.77
CA THR A 166 -10.57 2.21 -0.23
C THR A 166 -10.69 0.96 -1.09
N LEU A 167 -11.92 0.64 -1.49
CA LEU A 167 -12.26 -0.44 -2.42
C LEU A 167 -13.22 0.10 -3.47
N SER A 168 -13.07 -0.39 -4.70
CA SER A 168 -13.97 -0.09 -5.80
C SER A 168 -14.55 -1.39 -6.38
N ARG A 169 -15.82 -1.36 -6.79
CA ARG A 169 -16.53 -2.51 -7.35
C ARG A 169 -17.26 -2.19 -8.63
N PHE A 170 -17.37 -3.19 -9.49
CA PHE A 170 -18.25 -3.22 -10.65
C PHE A 170 -19.01 -4.55 -10.62
N GLU A 171 -20.34 -4.51 -10.52
CA GLU A 171 -21.18 -5.72 -10.50
C GLU A 171 -20.75 -6.75 -9.42
N ASN A 172 -20.54 -6.29 -8.18
CA ASN A 172 -20.02 -7.06 -7.03
C ASN A 172 -18.57 -7.59 -7.16
N GLN A 173 -17.91 -7.42 -8.30
CA GLN A 173 -16.50 -7.76 -8.45
C GLN A 173 -15.64 -6.60 -7.94
N ILE A 174 -14.66 -6.89 -7.08
CA ILE A 174 -13.63 -5.91 -6.72
C ILE A 174 -12.82 -5.58 -7.97
N THR A 175 -12.78 -4.31 -8.36
CA THR A 175 -12.01 -3.85 -9.52
C THR A 175 -10.69 -3.23 -9.08
N GLY A 176 -10.65 -2.57 -7.93
CA GLY A 176 -9.44 -1.98 -7.37
C GLY A 176 -9.49 -1.76 -5.86
N CYS A 177 -8.32 -1.52 -5.30
CA CYS A 177 -8.11 -1.16 -3.90
C CYS A 177 -6.99 -0.12 -3.80
N GLY A 178 -7.03 0.71 -2.77
CA GLY A 178 -5.93 1.62 -2.49
C GLY A 178 -5.95 2.05 -1.04
N ILE A 179 -4.78 2.38 -0.52
CA ILE A 179 -4.57 2.65 0.89
C ILE A 179 -3.59 3.82 1.04
N SER A 180 -3.78 4.65 2.05
CA SER A 180 -2.84 5.77 2.27
C SER A 180 -2.84 6.22 3.70
N CYS A 181 -1.64 6.42 4.26
CA CYS A 181 -1.43 7.03 5.56
C CYS A 181 -1.06 8.52 5.43
N SER A 182 -1.82 9.41 6.05
CA SER A 182 -1.61 10.86 5.98
C SER A 182 -2.04 11.61 7.26
N ASP A 183 -1.72 12.89 7.33
CA ASP A 183 -1.98 13.77 8.47
C ASP A 183 -3.47 14.08 8.69
N SER A 184 -4.31 13.75 7.71
CA SER A 184 -5.74 14.03 7.65
C SER A 184 -6.47 12.95 6.86
N ILE A 185 -7.73 12.69 7.22
CA ILE A 185 -8.57 11.69 6.53
C ILE A 185 -8.78 12.08 5.07
N GLU A 186 -8.96 13.37 4.76
CA GLU A 186 -9.19 13.85 3.39
C GLU A 186 -7.98 13.62 2.47
N THR A 187 -6.78 13.93 2.96
CA THR A 187 -5.55 13.73 2.17
C THR A 187 -5.29 12.24 1.96
N ALA A 188 -5.46 11.44 3.01
CA ALA A 188 -5.37 9.98 2.93
C ALA A 188 -6.42 9.40 1.96
N LEU A 189 -7.67 9.86 2.01
CA LEU A 189 -8.73 9.41 1.10
C LEU A 189 -8.39 9.71 -0.36
N ASN A 190 -7.95 10.94 -0.67
CA ASN A 190 -7.62 11.30 -2.05
C ASN A 190 -6.44 10.49 -2.59
N ASN A 191 -5.40 10.30 -1.78
CA ASN A 191 -4.25 9.47 -2.16
C ASN A 191 -4.65 8.00 -2.37
N ALA A 192 -5.44 7.44 -1.45
CA ALA A 192 -5.93 6.07 -1.54
C ALA A 192 -6.83 5.86 -2.76
N LEU A 193 -7.66 6.84 -3.13
CA LEU A 193 -8.46 6.79 -4.37
C LEU A 193 -7.58 6.83 -5.64
N VAL A 194 -6.49 7.60 -5.64
CA VAL A 194 -5.54 7.61 -6.77
C VAL A 194 -4.86 6.25 -6.92
N GLU A 195 -4.44 5.64 -5.82
CA GLU A 195 -3.87 4.29 -5.85
C GLU A 195 -4.91 3.24 -6.27
N ASN A 196 -6.15 3.35 -5.76
CA ASN A 196 -7.25 2.49 -6.18
C ASN A 196 -7.49 2.55 -7.69
N LYS A 197 -7.43 3.75 -8.27
CA LYS A 197 -7.54 3.92 -9.72
C LYS A 197 -6.38 3.25 -10.45
N LEU A 198 -5.16 3.35 -9.92
CA LEU A 198 -4.00 2.70 -10.49
C LEU A 198 -4.17 1.17 -10.45
N ILE A 199 -4.57 0.59 -9.32
CA ILE A 199 -4.81 -0.85 -9.20
C ILE A 199 -5.95 -1.30 -10.12
N GLU A 200 -7.07 -0.57 -10.19
CA GLU A 200 -8.15 -0.85 -11.17
C GLU A 200 -7.59 -0.92 -12.59
N TRP A 201 -6.72 0.02 -12.97
CA TRP A 201 -6.08 0.01 -14.27
C TRP A 201 -5.15 -1.20 -14.49
N GLN A 202 -4.35 -1.57 -13.49
CA GLN A 202 -3.44 -2.73 -13.58
C GLN A 202 -4.21 -4.05 -13.77
N ASN A 203 -5.41 -4.12 -13.21
CA ASN A 203 -6.27 -5.28 -13.27
C ASN A 203 -7.19 -5.31 -14.49
N PHE A 204 -7.55 -4.16 -15.05
CA PHE A 204 -8.54 -4.06 -16.11
C PHE A 204 -8.20 -4.95 -17.32
N LYS A 205 -9.11 -5.86 -17.68
CA LYS A 205 -8.95 -6.84 -18.78
C LYS A 205 -7.65 -7.66 -18.70
N ASN A 206 -7.08 -7.80 -17.50
CA ASN A 206 -5.91 -8.62 -17.26
C ASN A 206 -6.38 -9.97 -16.71
N ASN A 207 -6.48 -10.98 -17.57
CA ASN A 207 -6.89 -12.34 -17.18
C ASN A 207 -5.91 -13.00 -16.19
N ALA A 208 -4.72 -12.43 -15.96
CA ALA A 208 -3.79 -12.90 -14.94
C ALA A 208 -3.88 -12.08 -13.64
N SER A 209 -4.82 -11.14 -13.53
CA SER A 209 -5.06 -10.41 -12.29
C SER A 209 -5.72 -11.33 -11.28
N LYS A 210 -5.23 -11.28 -10.04
CA LYS A 210 -5.85 -11.95 -8.89
C LYS A 210 -7.34 -11.58 -8.74
N PHE A 211 -7.75 -10.40 -9.20
CA PHE A 211 -9.14 -9.94 -9.15
C PHE A 211 -10.02 -10.51 -10.28
N TYR A 212 -9.44 -11.03 -11.37
CA TYR A 212 -10.13 -11.59 -12.53
C TYR A 212 -10.22 -13.13 -12.52
N ASP A 213 -9.42 -13.81 -11.71
CA ASP A 213 -9.40 -15.29 -11.61
C ASP A 213 -10.43 -15.88 -10.62
N TYR A 214 -11.33 -15.06 -10.07
CA TYR A 214 -12.34 -15.54 -9.14
C TYR A 214 -13.55 -16.14 -9.87
N THR A 215 -13.86 -17.41 -9.56
CA THR A 215 -15.16 -18.01 -9.90
C THR A 215 -16.29 -17.19 -9.26
N SER A 216 -17.51 -17.26 -9.82
CA SER A 216 -18.69 -16.57 -9.29
C SER A 216 -18.93 -16.83 -7.79
N LYS A 217 -18.60 -18.03 -7.30
CA LYS A 217 -18.69 -18.38 -5.88
C LYS A 217 -17.68 -17.62 -5.02
N HIS A 218 -16.43 -17.52 -5.45
CA HIS A 218 -15.40 -16.75 -4.72
C HIS A 218 -15.71 -15.26 -4.69
N ILE A 219 -16.29 -14.70 -5.76
CA ILE A 219 -16.71 -13.29 -5.79
C ILE A 219 -17.73 -13.00 -4.70
N VAL A 220 -18.73 -13.86 -4.52
CA VAL A 220 -19.76 -13.69 -3.49
C VAL A 220 -19.16 -13.78 -2.08
N GLU A 221 -18.31 -14.79 -1.81
CA GLU A 221 -17.66 -14.96 -0.51
C GLU A 221 -16.79 -13.76 -0.15
N ILE A 222 -15.99 -13.25 -1.11
CA ILE A 222 -15.18 -12.05 -0.91
C ILE A 222 -16.07 -10.83 -0.68
N SER A 223 -17.11 -10.62 -1.48
CA SER A 223 -18.01 -9.47 -1.33
C SER A 223 -18.67 -9.46 0.04
N GLN A 224 -19.18 -10.61 0.50
CA GLN A 224 -19.78 -10.75 1.83
C GLN A 224 -18.78 -10.48 2.96
N PHE A 225 -17.56 -11.00 2.85
CA PHE A 225 -16.49 -10.72 3.82
C PHE A 225 -16.19 -9.22 3.90
N ILE A 226 -16.08 -8.54 2.75
CA ILE A 226 -15.85 -7.10 2.71
C ILE A 226 -17.04 -6.33 3.30
N ASP A 227 -18.27 -6.69 2.94
CA ASP A 227 -19.46 -6.01 3.46
C ASP A 227 -19.51 -6.12 4.98
N LEU A 228 -19.18 -7.29 5.55
CA LEU A 228 -19.06 -7.47 6.99
C LEU A 228 -17.94 -6.62 7.60
N LYS A 229 -16.73 -6.65 7.03
CA LYS A 229 -15.57 -5.92 7.56
C LYS A 229 -15.69 -4.40 7.46
N PHE A 230 -16.43 -3.90 6.48
CA PHE A 230 -16.62 -2.47 6.25
C PHE A 230 -17.95 -1.94 6.80
N ASN A 231 -18.81 -2.81 7.36
CA ASN A 231 -20.03 -2.40 8.05
C ASN A 231 -19.72 -1.92 9.47
N LEU A 232 -19.34 -0.65 9.58
CA LEU A 232 -18.98 0.00 10.85
C LEU A 232 -20.10 0.90 11.35
N GLU A 233 -20.31 0.92 12.67
CA GLU A 233 -21.28 1.79 13.33
C GLU A 233 -20.82 3.26 13.33
N LYS A 234 -19.53 3.50 13.62
CA LYS A 234 -18.93 4.83 13.55
C LYS A 234 -18.76 5.24 12.09
N SER A 235 -19.25 6.43 11.77
CA SER A 235 -19.06 7.02 10.43
C SER A 235 -18.46 8.41 10.50
N TYR A 236 -17.76 8.78 9.44
CA TYR A 236 -17.11 10.06 9.25
C TYR A 236 -17.55 10.64 7.90
N THR A 237 -18.01 11.88 7.90
CA THR A 237 -18.30 12.61 6.66
C THR A 237 -17.18 13.60 6.42
N CYS A 238 -16.44 13.43 5.32
CA CYS A 238 -15.34 14.32 4.97
C CYS A 238 -15.83 15.76 4.86
N ASN A 239 -15.41 16.60 5.79
CA ASN A 239 -15.69 18.03 5.79
C ASN A 239 -14.36 18.75 5.82
N THR A 240 -14.04 19.37 4.69
CA THR A 240 -12.82 20.15 4.50
C THR A 240 -12.65 21.11 5.67
N LYS A 241 -11.70 20.81 6.58
CA LYS A 241 -11.05 21.67 7.61
C LYS A 241 -11.05 21.12 9.06
N VAL A 242 -11.66 19.97 9.39
CA VAL A 242 -11.77 19.59 10.81
C VAL A 242 -10.54 18.84 11.36
N ASP A 243 -9.81 18.08 10.53
CA ASP A 243 -8.77 17.15 11.04
C ASP A 243 -7.34 17.42 10.54
N PHE A 244 -7.05 18.61 10.02
CA PHE A 244 -5.69 18.95 9.60
C PHE A 244 -4.78 19.09 10.81
N LEU A 245 -3.93 18.10 11.05
CA LEU A 245 -2.97 18.12 12.15
C LEU A 245 -1.81 19.10 11.93
N GLY A 246 -1.67 19.72 10.74
CA GLY A 246 -0.53 20.58 10.39
C GLY A 246 0.64 19.79 9.83
N ASP A 247 1.70 20.49 9.41
CA ASP A 247 3.05 19.91 9.16
C ASP A 247 3.66 19.42 10.48
N LYS A 248 3.06 18.39 11.09
CA LYS A 248 3.58 17.72 12.27
C LYS A 248 4.30 16.46 11.83
N ASP A 249 5.47 16.23 12.43
CA ASP A 249 6.16 14.96 12.25
C ASP A 249 5.26 13.79 12.68
N ILE A 250 5.49 12.63 12.08
CA ILE A 250 4.81 11.39 12.47
C ILE A 250 5.25 11.03 13.88
N ILE A 251 4.28 10.89 14.78
CA ILE A 251 4.48 10.48 16.17
C ILE A 251 3.86 9.09 16.30
N LEU A 252 4.71 8.09 16.55
CA LEU A 252 4.27 6.72 16.84
C LEU A 252 3.71 6.61 18.25
N ARG A 253 2.85 5.62 18.47
CA ARG A 253 2.41 5.19 19.80
C ARG A 253 3.63 4.83 20.67
N GLU A 254 3.60 5.19 21.96
CA GLU A 254 4.77 5.18 22.85
C GLU A 254 5.43 3.81 23.06
N ASP A 255 4.66 2.72 22.94
CA ASP A 255 5.09 1.33 23.09
C ASP A 255 5.76 0.77 21.83
N ILE A 256 5.71 1.48 20.70
CA ILE A 256 6.27 1.02 19.43
C ILE A 256 7.74 1.40 19.37
N LEU A 257 8.60 0.37 19.32
CA LEU A 257 10.04 0.57 19.09
C LEU A 257 10.28 1.32 17.78
N THR A 258 11.09 2.36 17.84
CA THR A 258 11.44 3.18 16.68
C THR A 258 12.04 2.31 15.56
N PRO A 259 11.49 2.37 14.34
CA PRO A 259 12.05 1.66 13.19
C PRO A 259 13.49 2.12 12.85
N GLU A 260 14.31 1.19 12.33
CA GLU A 260 15.67 1.47 11.85
C GLU A 260 15.63 1.97 10.39
N ILE A 261 16.43 3.00 10.07
CA ILE A 261 16.58 3.52 8.69
C ILE A 261 17.79 2.88 8.03
N ILE A 262 17.58 2.20 6.92
CA ILE A 262 18.61 1.58 6.10
C ILE A 262 18.86 2.43 4.86
N LEU A 263 20.07 2.94 4.71
CA LEU A 263 20.47 3.58 3.46
C LEU A 263 20.75 2.50 2.40
N LEU A 264 19.93 2.48 1.35
CA LEU A 264 20.14 1.59 0.21
C LEU A 264 21.21 2.19 -0.72
N ASN A 265 22.04 1.33 -1.28
CA ASN A 265 23.29 1.70 -1.94
C ASN A 265 23.11 2.74 -3.07
N ASN A 266 23.38 4.01 -2.76
CA ASN A 266 23.30 5.14 -3.69
C ASN A 266 24.68 5.67 -4.07
N ARG A 267 25.60 4.79 -4.50
CA ARG A 267 26.99 5.14 -4.84
C ARG A 267 27.16 6.29 -5.86
N LEU A 268 26.11 6.67 -6.60
CA LEU A 268 26.23 7.54 -7.77
C LEU A 268 25.19 8.67 -7.86
N GLY A 269 24.32 8.85 -6.85
CA GLY A 269 23.14 9.72 -6.95
C GLY A 269 23.12 10.90 -5.97
N LYS A 270 22.52 12.04 -6.40
CA LYS A 270 22.09 13.12 -5.48
C LYS A 270 20.84 12.73 -4.68
N SER A 271 20.03 11.80 -5.18
CA SER A 271 18.89 11.24 -4.45
C SER A 271 19.36 10.25 -3.39
N LYS A 272 18.54 10.10 -2.35
CA LYS A 272 18.67 9.10 -1.30
C LYS A 272 17.49 8.15 -1.39
N THR A 273 17.80 6.87 -1.32
CA THR A 273 16.84 5.78 -1.24
C THR A 273 17.07 5.06 0.05
N ILE A 274 16.01 4.91 0.83
CA ILE A 274 16.04 4.23 2.11
C ILE A 274 15.04 3.09 2.14
N LYS A 275 15.26 2.14 3.03
CA LYS A 275 14.25 1.22 3.55
C LYS A 275 14.14 1.47 5.04
N ILE A 276 12.92 1.63 5.55
CA ILE A 276 12.66 1.58 6.98
C ILE A 276 12.32 0.13 7.34
N VAL A 277 12.99 -0.39 8.38
CA VAL A 277 12.73 -1.73 8.91
C VAL A 277 12.37 -1.68 10.38
N SER A 278 11.47 -2.54 10.82
CA SER A 278 11.04 -2.63 12.21
C SER A 278 11.12 -4.07 12.71
N LYS A 279 11.42 -4.22 14.00
CA LYS A 279 11.23 -5.49 14.71
C LYS A 279 9.83 -5.63 15.29
N TYR A 280 9.12 -4.51 15.44
CA TYR A 280 7.76 -4.50 15.92
C TYR A 280 6.78 -4.73 14.76
N PHE A 281 6.82 -3.87 13.74
CA PHE A 281 5.95 -3.96 12.57
C PHE A 281 6.35 -5.06 11.58
N LEU A 282 5.37 -5.50 10.78
CA LEU A 282 5.63 -6.22 9.54
C LEU A 282 6.35 -5.31 8.54
N ASN A 283 7.36 -5.85 7.86
CA ASN A 283 8.15 -5.15 6.84
C ASN A 283 7.66 -5.46 5.42
N CYS A 284 6.41 -5.92 5.33
CA CYS A 284 5.75 -6.44 4.15
C CYS A 284 4.23 -6.27 4.20
N ILE A 285 3.57 -6.48 3.06
CA ILE A 285 2.11 -6.59 3.01
C ILE A 285 1.60 -7.76 3.88
N PRO A 286 0.39 -7.65 4.46
CA PRO A 286 -0.11 -8.62 5.42
C PRO A 286 -0.84 -9.81 4.77
N SER A 287 -0.20 -10.49 3.80
CA SER A 287 -0.71 -11.79 3.34
C SER A 287 -0.46 -12.86 4.39
N LYS A 288 -1.27 -13.92 4.44
CA LYS A 288 -1.08 -15.04 5.38
C LYS A 288 0.33 -15.64 5.27
N GLU A 289 0.82 -15.81 4.04
CA GLU A 289 2.18 -16.31 3.79
C GLU A 289 3.24 -15.43 4.46
N PHE A 290 3.16 -14.11 4.27
CA PHE A 290 4.19 -13.21 4.80
C PHE A 290 4.06 -12.98 6.31
N ILE A 291 2.86 -13.09 6.87
CA ILE A 291 2.64 -13.14 8.33
C ILE A 291 3.35 -14.38 8.91
N GLU A 292 3.22 -15.54 8.28
CA GLU A 292 3.89 -16.77 8.71
C GLU A 292 5.42 -16.67 8.63
N LEU A 293 5.96 -16.04 7.58
CA LEU A 293 7.40 -15.74 7.45
C LEU A 293 7.91 -14.64 8.40
N SER A 294 6.99 -13.98 9.11
CA SER A 294 7.27 -12.82 9.98
C SER A 294 6.77 -13.03 11.41
N LYS A 295 6.65 -14.28 11.88
CA LYS A 295 6.21 -14.62 13.25
C LYS A 295 7.05 -14.02 14.38
N GLY A 296 8.28 -13.59 14.09
CA GLY A 296 9.17 -12.98 15.08
C GLY A 296 8.81 -11.54 15.45
N GLN A 297 7.88 -10.91 14.74
CA GLN A 297 7.57 -9.50 14.84
C GLN A 297 6.69 -9.21 16.05
N GLY A 298 7.00 -8.13 16.77
CA GLY A 298 6.30 -7.73 17.99
C GLY A 298 4.79 -7.56 17.79
N ILE A 299 4.38 -6.94 16.68
CA ILE A 299 2.97 -6.69 16.38
C ILE A 299 2.12 -7.97 16.35
N LEU A 300 2.69 -9.10 15.91
CA LEU A 300 1.98 -10.38 15.84
C LEU A 300 1.80 -11.02 17.23
N GLN A 301 2.66 -10.70 18.18
CA GLN A 301 2.53 -11.15 19.57
C GLN A 301 1.38 -10.42 20.27
N ASP A 302 1.15 -9.16 19.93
CA ASP A 302 0.09 -8.33 20.53
C ASP A 302 -1.32 -8.76 20.12
N ILE A 303 -1.48 -9.23 18.88
CA ILE A 303 -2.80 -9.51 18.28
C ILE A 303 -3.24 -10.98 18.36
N ASN A 304 -2.35 -11.90 18.71
CA ASN A 304 -2.61 -13.35 18.85
C ASN A 304 -3.55 -13.92 17.76
N ILE A 305 -3.23 -13.65 16.48
CA ILE A 305 -4.07 -14.03 15.34
C ILE A 305 -3.94 -15.53 15.07
N ASN A 306 -5.09 -16.20 14.91
CA ASN A 306 -5.17 -17.51 14.28
C ASN A 306 -5.62 -17.35 12.81
N LEU A 307 -4.67 -17.44 11.87
CA LEU A 307 -4.92 -17.21 10.44
C LEU A 307 -5.90 -18.20 9.80
N LYS A 308 -6.22 -19.32 10.47
CA LYS A 308 -7.21 -20.30 10.01
C LYS A 308 -8.64 -19.80 10.14
N ASP A 309 -8.88 -18.81 11.01
CA ASP A 309 -10.22 -18.27 11.26
C ASP A 309 -10.67 -17.31 10.14
N PHE A 310 -9.76 -16.91 9.26
CA PHE A 310 -10.04 -16.01 8.15
C PHE A 310 -10.20 -16.79 6.86
N GLN A 311 -11.37 -16.73 6.22
CA GLN A 311 -11.59 -17.38 4.93
C GLN A 311 -10.88 -16.64 3.78
N VAL A 312 -10.84 -15.31 3.85
CA VAL A 312 -10.28 -14.43 2.80
C VAL A 312 -8.93 -13.87 3.26
N ASP A 313 -7.87 -14.17 2.51
CA ASP A 313 -6.54 -13.56 2.70
C ASP A 313 -6.57 -12.08 2.28
N CYS A 314 -5.71 -11.26 2.87
CA CYS A 314 -5.60 -9.85 2.53
C CYS A 314 -5.07 -9.69 1.10
N PHE A 315 -5.92 -9.17 0.23
CA PHE A 315 -5.57 -8.90 -1.17
C PHE A 315 -5.22 -7.43 -1.42
N ILE A 316 -5.36 -6.56 -0.43
CA ILE A 316 -5.01 -5.15 -0.56
C ILE A 316 -3.48 -5.03 -0.57
N VAL A 317 -2.97 -4.37 -1.61
CA VAL A 317 -1.55 -4.08 -1.86
C VAL A 317 -1.34 -2.60 -1.81
#